data_AF-A0A397RWJ3-F1
#
_entry.id   AF-A0A397RWJ3-F1
#
_cell.length_a   1.000
_cell.length_b   1.000
_cell.length_c   1.000
_cell.angle_alpha   90.00
_cell.angle_beta   90.00
_cell.angle_gamma   90.00
#
_symmetry.space_group_name_H-M   'P 1'
#
loop_
_entity.id
_entity.type
_entity.pdbx_description
1 polymer ?
#
loop_
_entity_poly.entity_id
_entity_poly.type
_entity_poly.pdbx_seq_one_letter_code
_entity_poly.pdbx_strand_id
1 'polypeptide(L)'
;MDNKPIPIYSDTIGKRKKREIETPVQSEIRRRETRLARDRERKRQKKMRLALENNDEHRNNQEELHSDNSVNIQQLSESDHLLLQKFRTEINKLEQKLYPVCNERFTSIILVKGMCHRCYSDKNDPKKFSAENNMDPGDVPEELSCLSEIEEMLIAQVFPIV
;
A
#
# COMPACT_ATOMS: atom_id res chain seq x y z
N MET A 1 39.21 31.29 -41.14
CA MET A 1 39.53 30.14 -40.26
C MET A 1 39.56 30.68 -38.83
N ASP A 2 38.38 30.88 -38.24
CA ASP A 2 38.23 31.46 -36.91
C ASP A 2 38.00 30.35 -35.90
N ASN A 3 39.08 29.86 -35.29
CA ASN A 3 39.02 28.93 -34.17
C ASN A 3 38.77 29.72 -32.88
N LYS A 4 37.50 29.84 -32.46
CA LYS A 4 37.16 30.27 -31.10
C LYS A 4 37.41 29.12 -30.11
N PRO A 5 38.17 29.32 -29.02
CA PRO A 5 38.36 28.28 -28.03
C PRO A 5 37.09 28.03 -27.21
N ILE A 6 36.78 26.75 -27.00
CA ILE A 6 35.71 26.26 -26.13
C ILE A 6 36.07 26.60 -24.67
N PRO A 7 35.18 27.24 -23.88
CA PRO A 7 35.50 27.69 -22.53
C PRO A 7 35.42 26.55 -21.52
N ILE A 8 36.51 25.79 -21.35
CA ILE A 8 36.69 24.84 -20.25
C ILE A 8 37.67 25.43 -19.25
N TYR A 9 37.31 26.44 -18.42
CA TYR A 9 38.24 26.78 -17.33
C TYR A 9 37.76 27.61 -16.13
N SER A 10 36.56 28.21 -16.08
CA SER A 10 36.27 29.10 -14.93
C SER A 10 35.87 28.34 -13.65
N ASP A 11 35.05 27.31 -13.79
CA ASP A 11 34.33 26.71 -12.65
C ASP A 11 35.16 25.69 -11.84
N THR A 12 36.17 25.07 -12.47
CA THR A 12 37.09 24.12 -11.83
C THR A 12 38.25 24.81 -11.10
N ILE A 13 38.74 25.96 -11.60
CA ILE A 13 39.76 26.75 -10.90
C ILE A 13 39.22 27.32 -9.60
N GLY A 14 38.02 27.90 -9.61
CA GLY A 14 37.39 28.47 -8.42
C GLY A 14 37.21 27.42 -7.31
N LYS A 15 36.85 26.19 -7.69
CA LYS A 15 36.73 25.05 -6.78
C LYS A 15 38.07 24.55 -6.23
N ARG A 16 39.19 24.75 -6.92
CA ARG A 16 40.55 24.40 -6.43
C ARG A 16 41.06 25.46 -5.46
N LYS A 17 41.01 26.73 -5.84
CA LYS A 17 41.41 27.85 -4.96
C LYS A 17 40.64 27.87 -3.64
N LYS A 18 39.34 27.55 -3.67
CA LYS A 18 38.51 27.46 -2.45
C LYS A 18 38.93 26.32 -1.51
N ARG A 19 39.47 25.21 -2.03
CA ARG A 19 39.96 24.08 -1.24
C ARG A 19 41.34 24.31 -0.63
N GLU A 20 42.15 25.19 -1.22
CA GLU A 20 43.49 25.55 -0.71
C GLU A 20 43.43 26.41 0.56
N ILE A 21 42.30 27.10 0.80
CA ILE A 21 42.09 28.02 1.94
C ILE A 21 41.12 27.38 2.97
N GLU A 22 40.69 26.14 2.76
CA GLU A 22 39.75 25.45 3.66
C GLU A 22 40.44 25.04 4.96
N THR A 23 39.80 25.34 6.09
CA THR A 23 40.21 24.81 7.39
C THR A 23 40.01 23.29 7.45
N PRO A 24 40.75 22.55 8.31
CA PRO A 24 40.60 21.10 8.44
C PRO A 24 39.15 20.65 8.67
N VAL A 25 38.40 21.39 9.49
CA VAL A 25 36.98 21.13 9.80
C VAL A 25 36.09 21.32 8.56
N GLN A 26 36.29 22.38 7.78
CA GLN A 26 35.53 22.63 6.55
C GLN A 26 35.81 21.56 5.49
N SER A 27 37.06 21.09 5.40
CA SER A 27 37.45 20.01 4.49
C SER A 27 36.74 18.68 4.85
N GLU A 28 36.54 18.42 6.14
CA GLU A 28 35.87 17.22 6.65
C GLU A 28 34.36 17.27 6.41
N ILE A 29 33.73 18.42 6.63
CA ILE A 29 32.31 18.67 6.30
C ILE A 29 32.08 18.45 4.80
N ARG A 30 32.90 19.04 3.93
CA ARG A 30 32.81 18.85 2.47
C ARG A 30 32.94 17.36 2.09
N ARG A 31 33.88 16.63 2.70
CA ARG A 31 34.06 15.19 2.46
C ARG A 31 32.81 14.41 2.89
N ARG A 32 32.22 14.73 4.04
CA ARG A 32 30.98 14.13 4.54
C ARG A 32 29.81 14.41 3.60
N GLU A 33 29.62 15.65 3.17
CA GLU A 33 28.58 16.03 2.20
C GLU A 33 28.74 15.31 0.86
N THR A 34 29.97 15.18 0.37
CA THR A 34 30.26 14.45 -0.88
C THR A 34 29.95 12.95 -0.75
N ARG A 35 30.18 12.36 0.43
CA ARG A 35 29.79 10.97 0.72
C ARG A 35 28.27 10.83 0.76
N LEU A 36 27.56 11.75 1.42
CA LEU A 36 26.10 11.75 1.50
C LEU A 36 25.43 11.96 0.13
N ALA A 37 25.98 12.85 -0.71
CA ALA A 37 25.48 13.07 -2.07
C ALA A 37 25.61 11.81 -2.93
N ARG A 38 26.75 11.10 -2.84
CA ARG A 38 26.95 9.82 -3.52
C ARG A 38 25.98 8.74 -3.04
N ASP A 39 25.72 8.66 -1.74
CA ASP A 39 24.77 7.70 -1.18
C ASP A 39 23.32 7.98 -1.66
N ARG A 40 22.92 9.26 -1.67
CA ARG A 40 21.61 9.68 -2.22
C ARG A 40 21.45 9.31 -3.69
N GLU A 41 22.50 9.51 -4.50
CA GLU A 41 22.49 9.18 -5.92
C GLU A 41 22.38 7.66 -6.14
N ARG A 42 23.14 6.85 -5.38
CA ARG A 42 23.01 5.38 -5.42
C ARG A 42 21.61 4.91 -5.09
N LYS A 43 20.97 5.50 -4.08
CA LYS A 43 19.58 5.17 -3.71
C LYS A 43 18.58 5.52 -4.81
N ARG A 44 18.75 6.67 -5.48
CA ARG A 44 17.94 7.06 -6.63
C ARG A 44 18.09 6.08 -7.79
N GLN A 45 19.32 5.74 -8.16
CA GLN A 45 19.60 4.78 -9.22
C GLN A 45 19.02 3.40 -8.91
N LYS A 46 19.16 2.91 -7.67
CA LYS A 46 18.55 1.65 -7.23
C LYS A 46 17.02 1.68 -7.35
N LYS A 47 16.38 2.78 -6.94
CA LYS A 47 14.92 2.93 -7.06
C LYS A 47 14.46 2.94 -8.52
N MET A 48 15.20 3.61 -9.40
CA MET A 48 14.92 3.64 -10.83
C MET A 48 15.07 2.26 -11.46
N ARG A 49 16.10 1.50 -11.07
CA ARG A 49 16.31 0.13 -11.55
C ARG A 49 15.18 -0.80 -11.13
N LEU A 50 14.78 -0.76 -9.86
CA LEU A 50 13.64 -1.53 -9.36
C LEU A 50 12.33 -1.16 -10.07
N ALA A 51 12.12 0.12 -10.41
CA ALA A 51 10.94 0.56 -11.15
C ALA A 51 10.93 0.06 -12.61
N LEU A 52 12.10 -0.11 -13.23
CA LEU A 52 12.22 -0.71 -14.56
C LEU A 52 12.01 -2.24 -14.49
N GLU A 53 12.64 -2.92 -13.53
CA GLU A 53 12.46 -4.35 -13.27
C GLU A 53 10.97 -4.70 -13.04
N ASN A 54 10.25 -3.92 -12.22
CA ASN A 54 8.81 -4.12 -11.98
C ASN A 54 7.93 -3.87 -13.24
N ASN A 55 8.33 -2.95 -14.12
CA ASN A 55 7.60 -2.70 -15.37
C ASN A 55 7.79 -3.84 -16.37
N ASP A 56 8.99 -4.42 -16.43
CA ASP A 56 9.27 -5.58 -17.30
C ASP A 56 8.54 -6.84 -16.79
N GLU A 57 8.46 -7.07 -15.48
CA GLU A 57 7.64 -8.14 -14.89
C GLU A 57 6.15 -7.98 -15.23
N HIS A 58 5.61 -6.75 -15.14
CA HIS A 58 4.22 -6.50 -15.54
C HIS A 58 3.97 -6.71 -17.03
N ARG A 59 4.96 -6.42 -17.89
CA ARG A 59 4.84 -6.63 -19.34
C ARG A 59 4.91 -8.10 -19.73
N ASN A 60 5.83 -8.87 -19.13
CA ASN A 60 5.91 -10.32 -19.34
C ASN A 60 4.65 -11.05 -18.86
N ASN A 61 4.03 -10.60 -17.76
CA ASN A 61 2.76 -11.19 -17.29
C ASN A 61 1.56 -10.86 -18.22
N GLN A 62 1.61 -9.76 -18.97
CA GLN A 62 0.58 -9.45 -19.97
C GLN A 62 0.80 -10.24 -21.27
N GLU A 63 2.04 -10.46 -21.70
CA GLU A 63 2.34 -11.20 -22.92
C GLU A 63 1.98 -12.70 -22.83
N GLU A 64 2.06 -13.33 -21.64
CA GLU A 64 1.56 -14.71 -21.44
C GLU A 64 0.03 -14.85 -21.47
N LEU A 65 -0.73 -13.76 -21.29
CA LEU A 65 -2.20 -13.82 -21.21
C LEU A 65 -2.90 -13.68 -22.57
N HIS A 66 -2.19 -13.38 -23.65
CA HIS A 66 -2.79 -13.03 -24.94
C HIS A 66 -2.79 -14.14 -26.01
N SER A 67 -2.58 -15.40 -25.62
CA SER A 67 -2.59 -16.53 -26.57
C SER A 67 -3.88 -17.37 -26.61
N ASP A 68 -5.00 -16.93 -26.04
CA ASP A 68 -6.29 -17.53 -26.43
C ASP A 68 -7.46 -16.55 -26.24
N ASN A 69 -7.98 -16.07 -27.37
CA ASN A 69 -9.23 -15.31 -27.44
C ASN A 69 -10.43 -16.27 -27.28
N SER A 70 -10.57 -16.84 -26.09
CA SER A 70 -11.81 -17.42 -25.61
C SER A 70 -12.13 -16.74 -24.29
N VAL A 71 -13.19 -15.93 -24.30
CA VAL A 71 -13.83 -15.42 -23.07
C VAL A 71 -14.45 -16.63 -22.36
N ASN A 72 -13.61 -17.45 -21.75
CA ASN A 72 -14.01 -18.38 -20.72
C ASN A 72 -13.70 -17.68 -19.40
N ILE A 73 -14.58 -16.75 -19.03
CA ILE A 73 -14.78 -16.44 -17.62
C ILE A 73 -15.00 -17.82 -17.00
N GLN A 74 -14.00 -18.36 -16.28
CA GLN A 74 -14.07 -19.69 -15.69
C GLN A 74 -15.38 -19.79 -14.91
N GLN A 75 -16.38 -20.40 -15.54
CA GLN A 75 -17.70 -20.55 -14.96
C GLN A 75 -17.50 -21.53 -13.82
N LEU A 76 -17.75 -21.08 -12.59
CA LEU A 76 -17.63 -21.91 -11.41
C LEU A 76 -18.44 -23.19 -11.62
N SER A 77 -17.87 -24.33 -11.22
CA SER A 77 -18.56 -25.60 -11.35
C SER A 77 -19.67 -25.69 -10.29
N GLU A 78 -20.69 -26.52 -10.52
CA GLU A 78 -21.74 -26.79 -9.51
C GLU A 78 -21.14 -27.24 -8.16
N SER A 79 -20.03 -27.98 -8.19
CA SER A 79 -19.30 -28.37 -6.99
C SER A 79 -18.67 -27.19 -6.24
N ASP A 80 -18.18 -26.18 -6.95
CA ASP A 80 -17.60 -24.98 -6.34
C ASP A 80 -18.68 -24.17 -5.62
N HIS A 81 -19.85 -24.00 -6.26
CA HIS A 81 -21.00 -23.34 -5.65
C HIS A 81 -21.43 -24.03 -4.35
N LEU A 82 -21.49 -25.38 -4.35
CA LEU A 82 -21.85 -26.14 -3.15
C LEU A 82 -20.81 -25.97 -2.04
N LEU A 83 -19.52 -25.95 -2.39
CA LEU A 83 -18.44 -25.74 -1.44
C LEU A 83 -18.49 -24.33 -0.83
N LEU A 84 -18.74 -23.30 -1.65
CA LEU A 84 -18.91 -21.92 -1.21
C LEU A 84 -20.12 -21.77 -0.29
N GLN A 85 -21.25 -22.38 -0.63
CA GLN A 85 -22.45 -22.35 0.21
C GLN A 85 -22.17 -23.00 1.58
N LYS A 86 -21.48 -24.16 1.59
CA LYS A 86 -21.07 -24.83 2.82
C LYS A 86 -20.13 -23.96 3.64
N PHE A 87 -19.12 -23.35 3.01
CA PHE A 87 -18.19 -22.45 3.69
C PHE A 87 -18.92 -21.26 4.33
N ARG A 88 -19.78 -20.55 3.58
CA ARG A 88 -20.59 -19.43 4.08
C ARG A 88 -21.45 -19.86 5.29
N THR A 89 -22.07 -21.04 5.19
CA THR A 89 -22.87 -21.61 6.27
C THR A 89 -22.05 -21.89 7.53
N GLU A 90 -20.86 -22.47 7.40
CA GLU A 90 -19.97 -22.72 8.56
C GLU A 90 -19.42 -21.43 9.17
N ILE A 91 -19.06 -20.42 8.34
CA ILE A 91 -18.62 -19.11 8.83
C ILE A 91 -19.72 -18.41 9.64
N ASN A 92 -20.97 -18.50 9.19
CA ASN A 92 -22.12 -17.90 9.90
C ASN A 92 -22.43 -18.57 11.24
N LYS A 93 -21.97 -19.81 11.47
CA LYS A 93 -22.12 -20.49 12.77
C LYS A 93 -21.14 -19.99 13.83
N LEU A 94 -20.09 -19.27 13.43
CA LEU A 94 -19.11 -18.75 14.39
C LEU A 94 -19.79 -17.68 15.25
N GLU A 95 -19.90 -17.95 16.56
CA GLU A 95 -20.31 -16.93 17.52
C GLU A 95 -19.23 -15.85 17.61
N GLN A 96 -19.47 -14.73 16.95
CA GLN A 96 -18.58 -13.58 16.99
C GLN A 96 -19.08 -12.64 18.10
N LYS A 97 -18.24 -12.40 19.11
CA LYS A 97 -18.56 -11.42 20.15
C LYS A 97 -18.55 -10.02 19.56
N LEU A 98 -19.61 -9.26 19.82
CA LEU A 98 -19.76 -7.85 19.48
C LEU A 98 -19.06 -6.98 20.52
N TYR A 99 -18.29 -5.98 20.10
CA TYR A 99 -17.66 -5.03 21.00
C TYR A 99 -18.28 -3.65 20.86
N PRO A 100 -18.82 -3.04 21.94
CA PRO A 100 -19.69 -1.86 21.82
C PRO A 100 -18.97 -0.55 21.40
N VAL A 101 -17.64 -0.51 21.45
CA VAL A 101 -16.87 0.72 21.14
C VAL A 101 -16.46 0.78 19.68
N CYS A 102 -16.14 -0.36 19.08
CA CYS A 102 -15.76 -0.39 17.67
C CYS A 102 -16.60 -1.35 16.89
N ASN A 103 -17.63 -1.99 17.44
CA ASN A 103 -18.59 -2.76 16.67
C ASN A 103 -17.96 -3.91 15.83
N GLU A 104 -16.74 -4.31 16.21
CA GLU A 104 -16.02 -5.40 15.58
C GLU A 104 -16.56 -6.75 16.07
N ARG A 105 -16.61 -7.70 15.13
CA ARG A 105 -16.98 -9.08 15.39
C ARG A 105 -15.81 -9.98 15.04
N PHE A 106 -15.26 -10.67 16.03
CA PHE A 106 -14.17 -11.62 15.80
C PHE A 106 -14.14 -12.70 16.88
N THR A 107 -13.78 -13.91 16.49
CA THR A 107 -13.78 -15.09 17.37
C THR A 107 -12.70 -15.04 18.46
N SER A 108 -11.61 -14.28 18.25
CA SER A 108 -10.41 -14.31 19.10
C SER A 108 -9.92 -12.94 19.58
N ILE A 109 -10.79 -11.95 19.76
CA ILE A 109 -10.37 -10.64 20.30
C ILE A 109 -10.10 -10.74 21.81
N ILE A 110 -8.92 -10.26 22.22
CA ILE A 110 -8.55 -10.07 23.63
C ILE A 110 -9.06 -8.69 24.09
N LEU A 111 -9.76 -8.69 25.22
CA LEU A 111 -10.25 -7.47 25.87
C LEU A 111 -9.23 -6.90 26.83
N VAL A 112 -9.05 -5.58 26.79
CA VAL A 112 -8.29 -4.79 27.77
C VAL A 112 -9.23 -3.74 28.36
N LYS A 113 -9.51 -3.85 29.66
CA LYS A 113 -10.46 -2.97 30.38
C LYS A 113 -11.84 -2.85 29.70
N GLY A 114 -12.37 -3.97 29.18
CA GLY A 114 -13.68 -4.00 28.52
C GLY A 114 -13.70 -3.44 27.08
N MET A 115 -12.54 -3.04 26.53
CA MET A 115 -12.39 -2.61 25.14
C MET A 115 -11.55 -3.61 24.34
N CYS A 116 -11.78 -3.72 23.04
CA CYS A 116 -10.83 -4.44 22.18
C CYS A 116 -9.47 -3.75 22.22
N HIS A 117 -8.40 -4.50 21.94
CA HIS A 117 -7.03 -3.97 21.95
C HIS A 117 -6.86 -2.72 21.06
N ARG A 118 -7.55 -2.67 19.92
CA ARG A 118 -7.52 -1.55 18.97
C ARG A 118 -8.12 -0.28 19.58
N CYS A 119 -9.33 -0.36 20.15
CA CYS A 119 -9.97 0.74 20.88
C CYS A 119 -9.18 1.18 22.10
N TYR A 120 -8.64 0.22 22.86
CA TYR A 120 -7.84 0.52 24.04
C TYR A 120 -6.58 1.32 23.69
N SER A 121 -5.97 1.02 22.54
CA SER A 121 -4.76 1.71 22.05
C SER A 121 -5.06 3.06 21.42
N ASP A 122 -6.30 3.30 20.98
CA ASP A 122 -6.71 4.56 20.39
C ASP A 122 -6.82 5.66 21.44
N LYS A 123 -6.10 6.77 21.24
CA LYS A 123 -6.09 7.92 22.15
C LYS A 123 -6.98 9.07 21.70
N ASN A 124 -7.68 8.93 20.57
CA ASN A 124 -8.58 9.99 20.10
C ASN A 124 -9.85 10.05 20.96
N ASP A 125 -10.50 11.20 20.87
CA ASP A 125 -11.79 11.51 21.47
C ASP A 125 -12.58 12.37 20.46
N PRO A 126 -13.63 11.84 19.81
CA PRO A 126 -14.15 10.47 19.94
C PRO A 126 -13.18 9.40 19.39
N LYS A 127 -13.38 8.14 19.78
CA LYS A 127 -12.60 7.01 19.25
C LYS A 127 -12.90 6.82 17.76
N LYS A 128 -11.92 6.40 16.96
CA LYS A 128 -12.06 6.32 15.49
C LYS A 128 -13.20 5.45 15.00
N PHE A 129 -13.53 4.37 15.72
CA PHE A 129 -14.58 3.42 15.31
C PHE A 129 -15.81 3.46 16.23
N SER A 130 -15.89 4.47 17.08
CA SER A 130 -17.05 4.66 17.94
C SER A 130 -18.25 5.17 17.16
N ALA A 131 -19.43 4.93 17.73
CA ALA A 131 -20.70 5.45 17.20
C ALA A 131 -20.65 6.98 17.08
N GLU A 132 -19.96 7.68 17.99
CA GLU A 132 -19.78 9.13 17.93
C GLU A 132 -18.99 9.60 16.70
N ASN A 133 -18.22 8.73 16.04
CA ASN A 133 -17.50 9.05 14.82
C ASN A 133 -18.27 8.72 13.53
N ASN A 134 -19.57 8.37 13.63
CA ASN A 134 -20.45 8.10 12.49
C ASN A 134 -19.83 7.12 11.46
N MET A 135 -19.14 6.09 11.97
CA MET A 135 -18.49 5.06 11.13
C MET A 135 -19.41 3.93 10.73
N ASP A 136 -20.62 3.90 11.29
CA ASP A 136 -21.66 2.98 10.89
C ASP A 136 -22.29 3.48 9.57
N PRO A 137 -22.16 2.73 8.46
CA PRO A 137 -22.80 3.08 7.19
C PRO A 137 -24.34 2.99 7.25
N GLY A 138 -24.90 2.45 8.34
CA GLY A 138 -26.33 2.25 8.51
C GLY A 138 -26.82 0.95 7.86
N ASP A 139 -28.12 0.86 7.65
CA ASP A 139 -28.75 -0.32 7.08
C ASP A 139 -28.34 -0.54 5.62
N VAL A 140 -28.24 -1.82 5.23
CA VAL A 140 -27.94 -2.21 3.86
C VAL A 140 -29.11 -1.79 2.95
N PRO A 141 -28.87 -1.01 1.87
CA PRO A 141 -29.92 -0.62 0.93
C PRO A 141 -30.59 -1.83 0.25
N GLU A 142 -31.87 -1.69 -0.09
CA GLU A 142 -32.66 -2.75 -0.75
C GLU A 142 -32.05 -3.17 -2.10
N GLU A 143 -31.38 -2.25 -2.79
CA GLU A 143 -30.68 -2.51 -4.04
C GLU A 143 -29.55 -3.55 -3.89
N LEU A 144 -29.05 -3.75 -2.66
CA LEU A 144 -28.02 -4.74 -2.35
C LEU A 144 -28.59 -6.05 -1.77
N SER A 145 -29.91 -6.19 -1.63
CA SER A 145 -30.51 -7.39 -1.01
C SER A 145 -30.62 -8.60 -1.95
N CYS A 146 -30.41 -8.40 -3.25
CA CYS A 146 -30.64 -9.41 -4.30
C CYS A 146 -29.49 -9.52 -5.31
N LEU A 147 -28.24 -9.36 -4.87
CA LEU A 147 -27.08 -9.47 -5.74
C LEU A 147 -26.92 -10.90 -6.27
N SER A 148 -26.64 -11.03 -7.57
CA SER A 148 -26.12 -12.28 -8.13
C SER A 148 -24.73 -12.57 -7.60
N GLU A 149 -24.27 -13.82 -7.68
CA GLU A 149 -22.95 -14.21 -7.19
C GLU A 149 -21.81 -13.43 -7.85
N ILE A 150 -21.95 -13.09 -9.14
CA ILE A 150 -20.99 -12.24 -9.86
C ILE A 150 -21.02 -10.82 -9.29
N GLU A 151 -22.20 -10.26 -9.00
CA GLU A 151 -22.33 -8.94 -8.40
C GLU A 151 -21.79 -8.92 -6.96
N GLU A 152 -22.02 -9.96 -6.16
CA GLU A 152 -21.40 -10.13 -4.83
C GLU A 152 -19.87 -10.24 -4.92
N MET A 153 -19.32 -10.85 -5.97
CA MET A 153 -17.87 -10.91 -6.18
C MET A 153 -17.30 -9.56 -6.60
N LEU A 154 -18.04 -8.77 -7.38
CA LEU A 154 -17.63 -7.44 -7.83
C LEU A 154 -17.80 -6.38 -6.74
N ILE A 155 -18.80 -6.53 -5.88
CA ILE A 155 -19.09 -5.66 -4.76
C ILE A 155 -18.56 -6.34 -3.50
N ALA A 156 -17.33 -6.00 -3.11
CA ALA A 156 -16.78 -6.49 -1.85
C ALA A 156 -17.72 -6.12 -0.70
N GLN A 157 -18.37 -7.12 -0.10
CA GLN A 157 -19.14 -6.90 1.12
C GLN A 157 -18.17 -6.39 2.18
N VAL A 158 -18.29 -5.12 2.52
CA VAL A 158 -17.63 -4.59 3.72
C VAL A 158 -18.31 -5.30 4.86
N PHE A 159 -17.62 -6.20 5.56
CA PHE A 159 -18.13 -6.74 6.81
C PHE A 159 -18.42 -5.53 7.71
N PRO A 160 -19.70 -5.21 7.94
CA PRO A 160 -20.01 -4.04 8.69
C PRO A 160 -19.49 -4.32 10.09
N ILE A 161 -18.65 -3.40 10.51
CA ILE A 161 -18.26 -3.25 11.88
C ILE A 161 -19.54 -2.69 12.55
N VAL A 162 -20.50 -3.57 12.92
CA VAL A 162 -21.87 -3.23 13.42
C VAL A 162 -21.95 -3.09 14.91
#